data_AF-A0A7W1E4D9-F1
#
_entry.id   AF-A0A7W1E4D9-F1
#
_cell.length_a   1.000
_cell.length_b   1.000
_cell.length_c   1.000
_cell.angle_alpha   90.00
_cell.angle_beta   90.00
_cell.angle_gamma   90.00
#
_symmetry.space_group_name_H-M   'P 1'
#
loop_
_entity.id
_entity.type
_entity.pdbx_description
1 polymer ?
#
loop_
_entity_poly.entity_id
_entity_poly.type
_entity_poly.pdbx_seq_one_letter_code
_entity_poly.pdbx_strand_id
1 'polypeptide(L)'
;MSTEHSAAARQSTPARSLPGVVARFVRTEASGGVALVVAALVALVWANSPWQHSYEALWHSRVSLGFGVFRVEDDLRHFVNDGLMALFFFVVGLEIKREVVHGELADKRVAALPVFAAVGGMVGPAALYALVAGGSAGGHGWGIP
;
A
#
# COMPACT_ATOMS: atom_id res chain seq x y z
N MET A 1 57.85 -28.61 16.24
CA MET A 1 58.26 -28.28 14.85
C MET A 1 57.24 -28.93 13.92
N SER A 2 56.22 -28.28 13.38
CA SER A 2 55.69 -26.91 13.48
C SER A 2 54.19 -27.00 13.17
N THR A 3 53.36 -26.31 13.95
CA THR A 3 51.93 -26.11 13.71
C THR A 3 51.74 -24.74 13.05
N GLU A 4 51.36 -24.68 11.77
CA GLU A 4 50.78 -23.49 11.12
C GLU A 4 49.86 -24.04 10.00
N HIS A 5 48.55 -24.27 10.19
CA HIS A 5 47.49 -23.28 10.40
C HIS A 5 47.70 -22.02 9.55
N SER A 6 47.57 -22.17 8.23
CA SER A 6 47.45 -21.04 7.31
C SER A 6 46.07 -20.39 7.46
N ALA A 7 46.14 -19.11 7.85
CA ALA A 7 45.11 -18.09 7.96
C ALA A 7 44.07 -18.13 6.81
N ALA A 8 42.78 -18.18 7.11
CA ALA A 8 41.91 -17.02 7.34
C ALA A 8 41.75 -16.09 6.12
N ALA A 9 40.53 -16.07 5.55
CA ALA A 9 39.86 -14.88 5.05
C ALA A 9 38.44 -15.22 4.60
N ARG A 10 37.53 -15.55 5.53
CA ARG A 10 36.09 -15.37 5.25
C ARG A 10 35.83 -13.88 5.36
N GLN A 11 35.89 -13.18 4.24
CA GLN A 11 35.46 -11.79 4.14
C GLN A 11 33.94 -11.77 4.35
N SER A 12 33.52 -11.49 5.59
CA SER A 12 32.14 -11.20 5.91
C SER A 12 31.80 -9.83 5.35
N THR A 13 31.04 -9.79 4.26
CA THR A 13 30.41 -8.59 3.73
C THR A 13 29.74 -7.83 4.88
N PRO A 14 30.06 -6.55 5.13
CA PRO A 14 29.34 -5.77 6.12
C PRO A 14 27.96 -5.47 5.54
N ALA A 15 27.01 -6.38 5.77
CA ALA A 15 25.60 -6.08 5.59
C ALA A 15 25.33 -4.85 6.45
N ARG A 16 24.96 -3.72 5.83
CA ARG A 16 24.61 -2.48 6.51
C ARG A 16 23.58 -2.79 7.59
N SER A 17 24.05 -2.93 8.83
CA SER A 17 23.19 -3.14 9.98
C SER A 17 22.41 -1.86 10.19
N LEU A 18 21.11 -1.88 9.93
CA LEU A 18 20.23 -0.80 10.34
C LEU A 18 20.47 -0.51 11.83
N PRO A 19 20.56 0.76 12.24
CA PRO A 19 20.72 1.08 13.66
C PRO A 19 19.63 0.38 14.46
N GLY A 20 20.00 -0.25 15.58
CA GLY A 20 19.15 -1.23 16.29
C GLY A 20 17.76 -0.73 16.70
N VAL A 21 17.56 0.59 16.74
CA VAL A 21 16.26 1.24 16.96
C VAL A 21 15.33 1.08 15.74
N VAL A 22 15.83 1.28 14.52
CA VAL A 22 15.06 1.14 13.27
C VAL A 22 14.68 -0.33 13.07
N ALA A 23 15.62 -1.25 13.32
CA ALA A 23 15.35 -2.69 13.20
C ALA A 23 14.31 -3.21 14.22
N ARG A 24 14.28 -2.65 15.43
CA ARG A 24 13.24 -2.96 16.44
C ARG A 24 11.90 -2.34 16.08
N PHE A 25 11.91 -1.12 15.58
CA PHE A 25 10.69 -0.42 15.17
C PHE A 25 9.98 -1.19 14.04
N VAL A 26 10.69 -1.54 12.96
CA VAL A 26 10.16 -2.31 11.82
C VAL A 26 9.58 -3.68 12.20
N ARG A 27 9.96 -4.21 13.36
CA ARG A 27 9.50 -5.53 13.85
C ARG A 27 8.19 -5.47 14.64
N THR A 28 7.60 -4.28 14.80
CA THR A 28 6.36 -4.09 15.57
C THR A 28 5.17 -3.93 14.62
N GLU A 29 4.03 -4.55 14.91
CA GLU A 29 2.81 -4.42 14.07
C GLU A 29 2.37 -2.95 13.87
N ALA A 30 2.58 -2.11 14.90
CA ALA A 30 2.25 -0.69 14.87
C ALA A 30 3.15 0.17 13.95
N SER A 31 4.32 -0.32 13.53
CA SER A 31 5.26 0.52 12.76
C SER A 31 4.75 0.89 11.38
N GLY A 32 3.95 0.02 10.76
CA GLY A 32 3.31 0.30 9.47
C GLY A 32 2.33 1.47 9.57
N GLY A 33 1.47 1.46 10.60
CA GLY A 33 0.52 2.55 10.84
C GLY A 33 1.21 3.89 11.10
N VAL A 34 2.26 3.91 11.93
CA VAL A 34 3.04 5.14 12.19
C VAL A 34 3.70 5.66 10.91
N ALA A 35 4.28 4.78 10.09
CA ALA A 35 4.88 5.17 8.82
C ALA A 35 3.86 5.81 7.87
N LEU A 36 2.64 5.26 7.79
CA LEU A 36 1.55 5.82 6.98
C LEU A 36 1.15 7.22 7.47
N VAL A 37 0.99 7.40 8.78
CA VAL A 37 0.64 8.72 9.36
C VAL A 37 1.73 9.75 9.06
N VAL A 38 3.00 9.38 9.25
CA VAL A 38 4.12 10.29 8.94
C VAL A 38 4.15 10.63 7.45
N ALA A 39 3.96 9.66 6.56
CA ALA A 39 3.90 9.90 5.12
C ALA A 39 2.74 10.84 4.75
N ALA A 40 1.56 10.65 5.32
CA ALA A 40 0.40 11.52 5.10
C ALA A 40 0.65 12.95 5.61
N LEU A 41 1.26 13.11 6.79
CA LEU A 41 1.62 14.42 7.32
C LEU A 41 2.65 15.13 6.44
N VAL A 42 3.67 14.41 5.97
CA VAL A 42 4.67 14.97 5.04
C VAL A 42 3.99 15.42 3.74
N ALA A 43 3.11 14.60 3.16
CA ALA A 43 2.37 14.96 1.95
C ALA A 43 1.48 16.18 2.17
N LEU A 44 0.75 16.23 3.30
CA LEU A 44 -0.12 17.34 3.65
C LEU A 44 0.67 18.65 3.82
N VAL A 45 1.77 18.61 4.57
CA VAL A 45 2.63 19.78 4.77
C VAL A 45 3.24 20.24 3.44
N TRP A 46 3.76 19.32 2.62
CA TRP A 46 4.37 19.66 1.34
C TRP A 46 3.37 20.29 0.37
N ALA A 47 2.17 19.70 0.24
CA ALA A 47 1.12 20.20 -0.63
C ALA A 47 0.58 21.59 -0.22
N ASN A 48 0.64 21.92 1.08
CA ASN A 48 0.18 23.22 1.61
C ASN A 48 1.31 24.22 1.87
N SER A 49 2.54 23.91 1.43
CA SER A 49 3.72 24.76 1.64
C SER A 49 3.98 25.71 0.45
N PRO A 50 4.89 26.69 0.59
CA PRO A 50 5.36 27.51 -0.55
C PRO A 50 5.94 26.69 -1.71
N TRP A 51 6.32 25.42 -1.47
CA TRP A 51 6.83 24.50 -2.49
C TRP A 51 5.74 23.64 -3.16
N GLN A 52 4.45 23.95 -3.01
CA GLN A 52 3.35 23.22 -3.63
C GLN A 52 3.55 22.95 -5.13
N HIS A 53 4.17 23.87 -5.87
CA HIS A 53 4.45 23.69 -7.30
C HIS A 53 5.39 22.51 -7.56
N SER A 54 6.37 22.26 -6.68
CA SER A 54 7.25 21.11 -6.79
C SER A 54 6.51 19.79 -6.53
N TYR A 55 5.53 19.79 -5.61
CA TYR A 55 4.68 18.64 -5.33
C TYR A 55 3.82 18.30 -6.55
N GLU A 56 3.13 19.29 -7.13
CA GLU A 56 2.30 19.06 -8.31
C GLU A 56 3.12 18.71 -9.55
N ALA A 57 4.28 19.35 -9.75
CA ALA A 57 5.18 19.02 -10.87
C ALA A 57 5.71 17.57 -10.79
N LEU A 58 6.00 17.08 -9.57
CA LEU A 58 6.38 15.69 -9.36
C LEU A 58 5.24 14.75 -9.77
N TRP A 59 4.04 14.97 -9.24
CA TRP A 59 2.92 14.07 -9.47
C TRP A 59 2.34 14.12 -10.89
N HIS A 60 2.45 15.25 -11.59
CA HIS A 60 2.06 15.40 -12.98
C HIS A 60 3.18 15.09 -13.99
N SER A 61 4.35 14.63 -13.52
CA SER A 61 5.43 14.21 -14.42
C SER A 61 4.95 13.03 -15.28
N ARG A 62 5.17 13.12 -16.59
CA ARG A 62 4.75 12.09 -17.55
C ARG A 62 5.66 10.88 -17.45
N VAL A 63 5.05 9.71 -17.31
CA VAL A 63 5.70 8.40 -17.36
C VAL A 63 5.21 7.69 -18.61
N SER A 64 6.12 7.42 -19.54
CA SER A 64 5.84 6.64 -20.74
C SER A 64 6.58 5.31 -20.69
N LEU A 65 5.84 4.20 -20.72
CA LEU A 65 6.38 2.85 -20.87
C LEU A 65 5.86 2.27 -22.18
N GLY A 66 6.76 1.74 -23.02
CA GLY A 66 6.32 1.16 -24.27
C GLY A 66 7.28 0.11 -24.82
N PHE A 67 6.71 -0.89 -25.48
CA PHE A 67 7.42 -1.94 -26.19
C PHE A 67 6.73 -2.19 -27.54
N GLY A 68 7.41 -1.84 -28.64
CA GLY A 68 6.83 -1.91 -29.99
C GLY A 68 5.61 -0.99 -30.14
N VAL A 69 4.46 -1.57 -30.51
CA VAL A 69 3.18 -0.85 -30.67
C VAL A 69 2.43 -0.60 -29.37
N PHE A 70 2.82 -1.23 -28.27
CA PHE A 70 2.22 -1.00 -26.97
C PHE A 70 2.88 0.21 -26.31
N ARG A 71 2.10 1.25 -26.01
CA ARG A 71 2.51 2.42 -25.23
C ARG A 71 1.46 2.72 -24.18
N VAL A 72 1.91 2.87 -22.94
CA VAL A 72 1.14 3.40 -21.82
C VAL A 72 1.80 4.72 -21.45
N GLU A 73 1.03 5.79 -21.53
CA GLU A 73 1.45 7.13 -21.16
C GLU A 73 0.47 7.66 -20.12
N ASP A 74 0.98 7.89 -18.92
CA ASP A 74 0.19 8.43 -17.82
C ASP A 74 1.05 9.40 -16.99
N ASP A 75 0.45 10.11 -16.05
CA ASP A 75 1.22 10.82 -15.04
C ASP A 75 1.72 9.88 -13.93
N LEU A 76 2.74 10.34 -13.21
CA LEU A 76 3.36 9.58 -12.13
C LEU A 76 2.35 9.22 -11.04
N ARG A 77 1.36 10.07 -10.77
CA ARG A 77 0.33 9.82 -9.77
C ARG A 77 -0.50 8.59 -10.13
N HIS A 78 -1.02 8.52 -11.35
CA HIS A 78 -1.79 7.36 -11.80
C HIS A 78 -0.93 6.10 -11.87
N PHE A 79 0.29 6.18 -12.42
CA PHE A 79 1.20 5.04 -12.49
C PHE A 79 1.53 4.45 -11.12
N VAL A 80 1.84 5.30 -10.14
CA VAL A 80 2.13 4.88 -8.77
C VAL A 80 0.88 4.33 -8.10
N ASN A 81 -0.28 4.98 -8.28
CA ASN A 81 -1.54 4.51 -7.72
C ASN A 81 -1.86 3.09 -8.20
N ASP A 82 -1.83 2.86 -9.51
CA ASP A 82 -2.18 1.56 -10.07
C ASP A 82 -1.16 0.48 -9.71
N GLY A 83 0.14 0.81 -9.76
CA GLY A 83 1.21 -0.12 -9.39
C GLY A 83 1.16 -0.53 -7.91
N LEU A 84 1.03 0.45 -7.01
CA LEU A 84 0.96 0.17 -5.57
C LEU A 84 -0.36 -0.51 -5.18
N MET A 85 -1.47 -0.13 -5.80
CA MET A 85 -2.77 -0.78 -5.57
C MET A 85 -2.77 -2.22 -6.08
N ALA A 86 -2.14 -2.50 -7.23
CA ALA A 86 -1.98 -3.87 -7.71
C ALA A 86 -1.19 -4.73 -6.72
N LEU A 87 -0.09 -4.20 -6.16
CA LEU A 87 0.69 -4.90 -5.13
C LEU A 87 -0.11 -5.09 -3.84
N PHE A 88 -0.82 -4.06 -3.39
CA PHE A 88 -1.66 -4.10 -2.20
C PHE A 88 -2.75 -5.17 -2.33
N PHE A 89 -3.53 -5.14 -3.43
CA PHE A 89 -4.58 -6.11 -3.68
C PHE A 89 -4.05 -7.52 -3.92
N PHE A 90 -2.84 -7.67 -4.45
CA PHE A 90 -2.20 -8.97 -4.55
C PHE A 90 -1.97 -9.59 -3.16
N VAL A 91 -1.39 -8.83 -2.24
CA VAL A 91 -1.15 -9.28 -0.85
C VAL A 91 -2.48 -9.55 -0.14
N VAL A 92 -3.44 -8.65 -0.24
CA VAL A 92 -4.79 -8.83 0.33
C VAL A 92 -5.47 -10.07 -0.27
N GLY A 93 -5.35 -10.30 -1.57
CA GLY A 93 -5.90 -11.47 -2.24
C GLY A 93 -5.26 -12.78 -1.77
N LEU A 94 -3.94 -12.79 -1.51
CA LEU A 94 -3.27 -13.94 -0.92
C LEU A 94 -3.75 -14.21 0.51
N GLU A 95 -3.97 -13.16 1.30
CA GLU A 95 -4.50 -13.28 2.66
C GLU A 95 -5.92 -13.83 2.67
N ILE A 96 -6.81 -13.29 1.83
CA ILE A 96 -8.18 -13.79 1.68
C ILE A 96 -8.15 -15.24 1.21
N LYS A 97 -7.29 -15.59 0.24
CA LYS A 97 -7.15 -16.98 -0.21
C LYS A 97 -6.70 -17.89 0.93
N ARG A 98 -5.77 -17.45 1.78
CA ARG A 98 -5.34 -18.21 2.97
C ARG A 98 -6.52 -18.47 3.90
N GLU A 99 -7.31 -17.44 4.21
CA GLU A 99 -8.49 -17.54 5.08
C GLU A 99 -9.58 -18.44 4.50
N VAL A 100 -9.81 -18.39 3.18
CA VAL A 100 -10.81 -19.23 2.50
C VAL A 100 -10.42 -20.70 2.47
N VAL A 101 -9.11 -21.01 2.40
CA VAL A 101 -8.64 -22.40 2.31
C VAL A 101 -8.35 -23.02 3.68
N HIS A 102 -7.77 -22.24 4.60
CA HIS A 102 -7.26 -22.76 5.88
C HIS A 102 -7.76 -21.99 7.12
N GLY A 103 -8.51 -20.91 6.94
CA GLY A 103 -8.94 -20.04 8.03
C GLY A 103 -10.44 -20.06 8.26
N GLU A 104 -10.95 -19.00 8.88
CA GLU A 104 -12.34 -18.92 9.34
C GLU A 104 -13.35 -18.80 8.19
N LEU A 105 -12.91 -18.27 7.05
CA LEU A 105 -13.74 -18.13 5.86
C LEU A 105 -13.96 -19.47 5.13
N ALA A 106 -13.26 -20.54 5.52
CA ALA A 106 -13.47 -21.88 4.97
C ALA A 106 -14.83 -22.47 5.39
N ASP A 107 -15.32 -22.14 6.59
CA ASP A 107 -16.64 -22.56 7.06
C ASP A 107 -17.72 -21.54 6.66
N LYS A 108 -18.66 -21.96 5.81
CA LYS A 108 -19.76 -21.11 5.32
C LYS A 108 -20.62 -20.52 6.45
N ARG A 109 -20.79 -21.23 7.57
CA ARG A 109 -21.60 -20.76 8.70
C ARG A 109 -20.88 -19.64 9.44
N VAL A 110 -19.57 -19.76 9.61
CA VAL A 110 -18.73 -18.74 10.26
C VAL A 110 -18.55 -17.53 9.34
N ALA A 111 -18.27 -17.76 8.06
CA ALA A 111 -18.07 -16.73 7.05
C ALA A 111 -19.31 -15.84 6.81
N ALA A 112 -20.52 -16.36 7.05
CA ALA A 112 -21.76 -15.63 6.80
C ALA A 112 -21.82 -14.29 7.56
N LEU A 113 -21.44 -14.27 8.84
CA LEU A 113 -21.51 -13.07 9.66
C LEU A 113 -20.56 -11.96 9.16
N PRO A 114 -19.24 -12.21 8.96
CA PRO A 114 -18.33 -11.23 8.35
C PRO A 114 -18.77 -10.75 6.97
N VAL A 115 -19.29 -11.65 6.11
CA VAL A 115 -19.74 -11.29 4.77
C VAL A 115 -20.93 -10.33 4.83
N PHE A 116 -21.97 -10.63 5.62
CA PHE A 116 -23.11 -9.74 5.76
C PHE A 116 -22.74 -8.43 6.44
N ALA A 117 -21.85 -8.45 7.43
CA ALA A 117 -21.33 -7.25 8.06
C ALA A 117 -20.58 -6.35 7.07
N ALA A 118 -19.74 -6.93 6.20
CA ALA A 118 -19.03 -6.20 5.15
C ALA A 118 -19.97 -5.63 4.08
N VAL A 119 -20.95 -6.43 3.62
CA VAL A 119 -21.96 -5.97 2.65
C VAL A 119 -22.78 -4.82 3.25
N GLY A 120 -23.23 -4.94 4.50
CA GLY A 120 -23.94 -3.86 5.19
C GLY A 120 -23.07 -2.62 5.37
N GLY A 121 -21.80 -2.81 5.73
CA GLY A 121 -20.80 -1.75 5.87
C GLY A 121 -20.47 -1.03 4.58
N MET A 122 -20.66 -1.66 3.41
CA MET A 122 -20.52 -1.03 2.10
C MET A 122 -21.83 -0.38 1.61
N VAL A 123 -22.95 -1.10 1.71
CA VAL A 123 -24.25 -0.66 1.18
C VAL A 123 -24.80 0.53 1.97
N GLY A 124 -24.64 0.53 3.29
CA GLY A 124 -25.14 1.61 4.16
C GLY A 124 -24.56 2.98 3.80
N PRO A 125 -23.22 3.15 3.83
CA PRO A 125 -22.57 4.41 3.45
C PRO A 125 -22.81 4.80 2.00
N ALA A 126 -22.76 3.84 1.06
CA ALA A 126 -23.05 4.08 -0.35
C ALA A 126 -24.47 4.63 -0.59
N ALA A 127 -25.48 4.02 0.04
CA ALA A 127 -26.86 4.47 -0.06
C ALA A 127 -27.04 5.86 0.55
N LEU A 128 -26.45 6.11 1.72
CA LEU A 128 -26.50 7.43 2.37
C LEU A 128 -25.87 8.51 1.47
N TYR A 129 -24.71 8.22 0.87
CA TYR A 129 -24.06 9.13 -0.07
C TYR A 129 -24.93 9.38 -1.30
N ALA A 130 -25.49 8.34 -1.91
CA ALA A 130 -26.33 8.49 -3.09
C ALA A 130 -27.58 9.33 -2.79
N LEU A 131 -28.18 9.19 -1.61
CA LEU A 131 -29.33 9.99 -1.19
C LEU A 131 -28.98 11.48 -1.00
N VAL A 132 -27.80 11.78 -0.46
CA VAL A 132 -27.39 13.16 -0.15
C VAL A 132 -26.77 13.85 -1.37
N ALA A 133 -25.93 13.14 -2.13
CA ALA A 133 -25.06 13.70 -3.16
C ALA A 133 -25.33 13.16 -4.57
N GLY A 134 -26.24 12.19 -4.76
CA GLY A 134 -26.48 11.54 -6.05
C GLY A 134 -26.95 12.46 -7.18
N GLY A 135 -27.69 13.52 -6.85
CA GLY A 135 -28.12 14.54 -7.82
C GLY A 135 -27.08 15.64 -8.12
N SER A 136 -25.92 15.59 -7.47
CA SER A 136 -24.84 16.58 -7.66
C SER A 136 -23.88 16.15 -8.76
N ALA A 137 -22.97 17.05 -9.16
CA ALA A 137 -21.86 16.72 -10.06
C ALA A 137 -20.99 15.55 -9.54
N GLY A 138 -20.98 15.31 -8.23
CA GLY A 138 -20.26 14.22 -7.57
C GLY A 138 -21.03 12.90 -7.45
N GLY A 139 -22.21 12.74 -8.04
CA GLY A 139 -23.08 11.56 -7.82
C GLY A 139 -22.43 10.20 -8.12
N HIS A 140 -21.36 10.17 -8.94
CA HIS A 140 -20.58 8.96 -9.25
C HIS A 140 -19.68 8.49 -8.08
N GLY A 141 -19.52 9.31 -7.02
CA GLY A 141 -18.64 9.04 -5.88
C GLY A 141 -19.20 8.09 -4.82
N TRP A 142 -20.27 7.34 -5.10
CA TRP A 142 -20.95 6.49 -4.12
C TRP A 142 -20.09 5.36 -3.55
N GLY A 143 -19.01 4.97 -4.22
CA GLY A 143 -18.09 3.93 -3.76
C GLY A 143 -16.94 4.42 -2.86
N ILE A 144 -16.93 5.70 -2.46
CA ILE A 144 -15.89 6.28 -1.59
C ILE A 144 -16.15 6.04 -0.09
N PRO A 145 -17.38 6.22 0.43
CA PRO A 145 -17.69 6.06 1.86
C PRO A 145 -17.81 4.61 2.31
#